data_AF-A0A1D1V0L1-F1
#
_entry.id   AF-A0A1D1V0L1-F1
#
_cell.length_a   1.000
_cell.length_b   1.000
_cell.length_c   1.000
_cell.angle_alpha   90.00
_cell.angle_beta   90.00
_cell.angle_gamma   90.00
#
_symmetry.space_group_name_H-M   'P 1'
#
loop_
_entity.id
_entity.type
_entity.pdbx_description
1 polymer ?
#
loop_
_entity_poly.entity_id
_entity_poly.type
_entity_poly.pdbx_seq_one_letter_code
_entity_poly.pdbx_strand_id
1 'polypeptide(L)'
;MNQTFNSSSGKIYVNNKGHKVPNYVLKQFNNDTGEFQNVVLHNGAQRSWTFLFGKEIDWPDGIVPVNEPRCGFSGDKEECTSRDRRPVIIVGSVLALYAVCSFVVSTAISIVRYNRRFTFDWVILSATQLDSGDRRRYSF
;
A
#
# COMPACT_ATOMS: atom_id res chain seq x y z
N MET A 1 -10.84 46.74 -0.77
CA MET A 1 -10.01 47.90 -1.19
C MET A 1 -8.77 47.36 -1.88
N ASN A 2 -8.49 47.71 -3.14
CA ASN A 2 -7.30 47.26 -3.90
C ASN A 2 -6.41 48.48 -4.19
N GLN A 3 -5.16 48.48 -3.73
CA GLN A 3 -4.32 49.68 -3.78
C GLN A 3 -2.83 49.36 -3.82
N THR A 4 -2.05 50.28 -4.42
CA THR A 4 -0.59 50.20 -4.48
C THR A 4 0.01 51.47 -3.87
N PHE A 5 1.00 51.29 -3.01
CA PHE A 5 1.71 52.38 -2.34
C PHE A 5 3.19 52.38 -2.71
N ASN A 6 3.80 53.58 -2.73
CA ASN A 6 5.25 53.72 -2.86
C ASN A 6 5.84 53.90 -1.47
N SER A 7 6.79 53.03 -1.09
CA SER A 7 7.58 53.13 0.14
C SER A 7 9.06 53.28 -0.20
N SER A 8 9.90 53.64 0.78
CA SER A 8 11.36 53.67 0.63
C SER A 8 11.94 52.30 0.22
N SER A 9 11.27 51.20 0.63
CA SER A 9 11.62 49.83 0.23
C SER A 9 11.04 49.40 -1.12
N GLY A 10 10.30 50.26 -1.83
CA GLY A 10 9.70 49.98 -3.13
C GLY A 10 8.16 49.96 -3.14
N LYS A 11 7.59 49.45 -4.24
CA LYS A 11 6.12 49.37 -4.44
C LYS A 11 5.50 48.27 -3.59
N ILE A 12 4.50 48.63 -2.79
CA ILE A 12 3.74 47.72 -1.94
C ILE A 12 2.34 47.56 -2.54
N TYR A 13 2.00 46.33 -2.93
CA TYR A 13 0.67 45.98 -3.42
C TYR A 13 -0.18 45.38 -2.29
N VAL A 14 -1.39 45.89 -2.11
CA VAL A 14 -2.38 45.40 -1.14
C VAL A 14 -3.60 44.91 -1.90
N ASN A 15 -3.93 43.63 -1.71
CA ASN A 15 -5.05 43.00 -2.40
C ASN A 15 -6.40 43.50 -1.89
N ASN A 16 -7.48 43.08 -2.55
CA ASN A 16 -8.86 43.44 -2.19
C ASN A 16 -9.27 43.12 -0.75
N LYS A 17 -8.64 42.12 -0.12
CA LYS A 17 -8.84 41.70 1.28
C LYS A 17 -8.00 42.52 2.29
N GLY A 18 -7.22 43.50 1.83
CA GLY A 18 -6.35 44.30 2.69
C GLY A 18 -5.03 43.63 3.04
N HIS A 19 -4.67 42.51 2.40
CA HIS A 19 -3.40 41.83 2.66
C HIS A 19 -2.31 42.33 1.73
N LYS A 20 -1.12 42.58 2.29
CA LYS A 20 0.08 42.85 1.50
C LYS A 20 0.47 41.61 0.70
N VAL A 21 0.68 41.77 -0.60
CA VAL A 21 1.21 40.70 -1.45
C VAL A 21 2.70 40.92 -1.64
N PRO A 22 3.56 40.01 -1.15
CA PRO A 22 5.02 40.16 -1.25
C PRO A 22 5.54 39.80 -2.63
N ASN A 23 6.66 40.43 -2.99
CA ASN A 23 7.53 39.99 -4.08
C ASN A 23 8.60 39.06 -3.50
N TYR A 24 9.07 38.10 -4.29
CA TYR A 24 10.11 37.16 -3.89
C TYR A 24 11.27 37.21 -4.87
N VAL A 25 12.48 36.96 -4.39
CA VAL A 25 13.67 36.79 -5.23
C VAL A 25 14.23 35.40 -4.98
N LEU A 26 14.35 34.63 -6.06
CA LEU A 26 15.05 33.36 -6.05
C LEU A 26 16.55 33.64 -6.24
N LYS A 27 17.34 33.13 -5.30
CA LYS A 27 18.80 33.15 -5.39
C LYS A 27 19.32 31.76 -5.70
N GLN A 28 20.33 31.70 -6.56
CA GLN A 28 21.04 30.48 -6.88
C GLN A 28 22.51 30.64 -6.53
N PHE A 29 23.10 29.57 -6.02
CA PHE A 29 24.53 29.51 -5.78
C PHE A 29 25.28 29.39 -7.11
N ASN A 30 26.20 30.31 -7.38
CA ASN A 30 27.08 30.26 -8.53
C ASN A 30 28.40 29.60 -8.11
N ASN A 31 28.74 28.48 -8.75
CA ASN A 31 29.93 27.69 -8.39
C ASN A 31 31.25 28.37 -8.81
N ASP A 32 31.22 29.22 -9.84
CA ASP A 32 32.40 29.95 -10.32
C ASP A 32 32.75 31.13 -9.39
N THR A 33 31.73 31.87 -8.92
CA THR A 33 31.94 33.02 -8.04
C THR A 33 31.91 32.66 -6.55
N GLY A 34 31.38 31.49 -6.20
CA GLY A 34 31.21 31.05 -4.81
C GLY A 34 30.14 31.84 -4.03
N GLU A 35 29.20 32.49 -4.72
CA GLU A 35 28.22 33.40 -4.10
C GLU A 35 26.79 33.15 -4.58
N PHE A 36 25.82 33.54 -3.74
CA PHE A 36 24.40 33.51 -4.10
C PHE A 36 24.02 34.73 -4.95
N GLN A 37 23.58 34.47 -6.17
CA GLN A 37 23.18 35.49 -7.13
C GLN A 37 21.65 35.50 -7.30
N ASN A 38 21.07 36.68 -7.50
CA ASN A 38 19.64 36.81 -7.81
C ASN A 38 19.38 36.34 -9.25
N VAL A 39 18.51 35.34 -9.42
CA VAL A 39 18.23 34.74 -10.75
C VAL A 39 16.79 35.01 -11.18
N VAL A 40 15.81 34.91 -10.29
CA VAL A 40 14.40 35.10 -10.64
C VAL A 40 13.73 36.08 -9.69
N LEU A 41 12.97 37.01 -10.25
CA LEU A 41 12.06 37.88 -9.50
C LEU A 41 10.62 37.40 -9.69
N HIS A 42 9.93 37.13 -8.60
CA HIS A 42 8.49 36.95 -8.58
C HIS A 42 7.79 38.26 -8.23
N ASN A 43 6.99 38.77 -9.16
CA ASN A 43 6.10 39.89 -8.90
C ASN A 43 4.78 39.37 -8.32
N GLY A 44 4.57 39.56 -7.02
CA GLY A 44 3.36 39.08 -6.34
C GLY A 44 2.08 39.75 -6.83
N ALA A 45 2.14 41.02 -7.25
CA ALA A 45 0.99 41.74 -7.77
C ALA A 45 0.55 41.21 -9.15
N GLN A 46 1.52 40.93 -10.02
CA GLN A 46 1.27 40.42 -11.38
C GLN A 46 1.20 38.89 -11.45
N ARG A 47 1.61 38.18 -10.39
CA ARG A 47 1.78 36.72 -10.35
C ARG A 47 2.66 36.20 -11.48
N SER A 48 3.72 36.95 -11.77
CA SER A 48 4.64 36.67 -12.87
C SER A 48 6.05 36.41 -12.34
N TRP A 49 6.80 35.62 -13.11
CA TRP A 49 8.21 35.33 -12.88
C TRP A 49 9.03 35.95 -13.99
N THR A 50 10.11 36.64 -13.62
CA THR A 50 11.02 37.26 -14.58
C THR A 50 12.45 36.85 -14.25
N PHE A 51 13.15 36.33 -15.24
CA PHE A 51 14.58 36.07 -15.16
C PHE A 51 15.36 37.38 -15.12
N LEU A 52 16.21 37.53 -14.12
CA LEU A 52 17.01 38.73 -13.92
C LEU A 52 18.34 38.59 -14.67
N PHE A 53 18.81 39.70 -15.25
CA PHE A 53 20.11 39.79 -15.92
C PHE A 53 20.33 38.79 -17.06
N GLY A 54 19.26 38.31 -17.70
CA GLY A 54 19.33 37.31 -18.76
C GLY A 54 19.83 35.94 -18.29
N LYS A 55 19.83 35.69 -16.97
CA LYS A 55 20.27 34.41 -16.39
C LYS A 55 19.14 33.39 -16.40
N GLU A 56 19.49 32.13 -16.60
CA GLU A 56 18.59 31.00 -16.37
C GLU A 56 18.98 30.27 -15.08
N ILE A 57 18.12 29.37 -14.61
CA ILE A 57 18.45 28.52 -13.45
C ILE A 57 19.42 27.44 -13.92
N ASP A 58 20.64 27.49 -13.37
CA ASP A 58 21.70 26.54 -13.70
C ASP A 58 21.58 25.25 -12.88
N TRP A 59 21.22 24.15 -13.53
CA TRP A 59 21.18 22.85 -12.87
C TRP A 59 22.52 22.15 -13.06
N PRO A 60 23.09 21.49 -12.04
CA PRO A 60 24.41 20.86 -12.15
C PRO A 60 24.58 19.92 -13.36
N ASP A 61 23.52 19.18 -13.71
CA ASP A 61 23.50 18.26 -14.86
C ASP A 61 22.84 18.88 -16.12
N GLY A 62 22.56 20.19 -16.10
CA GLY A 62 21.79 20.90 -17.13
C GLY A 62 20.30 20.50 -17.21
N ILE A 63 19.87 19.55 -16.38
CA ILE A 63 18.53 18.98 -16.39
C ILE A 63 17.80 19.37 -15.10
N VAL A 64 16.56 19.84 -15.25
CA VAL A 64 15.69 20.09 -14.10
C VAL A 64 15.43 18.76 -13.39
N PRO A 65 15.77 18.62 -12.10
CA PRO A 65 15.55 17.39 -11.38
C PRO A 65 14.05 17.07 -11.33
N VAL A 66 13.72 15.78 -11.48
CA VAL A 66 12.35 15.31 -11.34
C VAL A 66 11.85 15.54 -9.92
N ASN A 67 10.58 15.92 -9.79
CA ASN A 67 9.97 16.20 -8.49
C ASN A 67 9.93 14.98 -7.56
N GLU A 68 9.90 13.77 -8.13
CA GLU A 68 9.83 12.52 -7.38
C GLU A 68 10.87 11.53 -7.95
N PRO A 69 11.61 10.80 -7.10
CA PRO A 69 12.48 9.74 -7.55
C PRO A 69 11.71 8.65 -8.32
N ARG A 70 12.41 7.91 -9.19
CA ARG A 70 11.80 6.82 -9.97
C ARG A 70 11.03 5.81 -9.12
N CYS A 71 11.55 5.43 -7.95
CA CYS A 71 10.88 4.46 -7.07
C CYS A 71 9.90 5.10 -6.08
N GLY A 72 9.62 6.39 -6.22
CA GLY A 72 8.93 7.19 -5.21
C GLY A 72 9.78 7.43 -3.96
N PHE A 73 9.35 8.36 -3.12
CA PHE A 73 10.08 8.69 -1.89
C PHE A 73 10.17 7.52 -0.90
N SER A 74 9.13 6.69 -0.86
CA SER A 74 9.09 5.48 -0.01
C SER A 74 9.72 4.25 -0.66
N GLY A 75 10.08 4.31 -1.94
CA GLY A 75 10.61 3.15 -2.69
C GLY A 75 9.54 2.15 -3.18
N ASP A 76 8.27 2.34 -2.79
CA ASP A 76 7.20 1.37 -3.02
C ASP A 76 6.47 1.51 -4.37
N LYS A 77 6.88 2.44 -5.23
CA LYS A 77 6.21 2.67 -6.52
C LYS A 77 6.24 1.40 -7.38
N GLU A 78 5.15 1.11 -8.11
CA GLU A 78 4.99 -0.12 -8.90
C GLU A 78 6.15 -0.39 -9.87
N GLU A 79 6.78 0.67 -10.39
CA GLU A 79 7.95 0.65 -11.26
C GLU A 79 9.18 -0.04 -10.64
N CYS A 80 9.27 -0.05 -9.31
CA CYS A 80 10.36 -0.66 -8.54
C CYS A 80 9.88 -1.81 -7.65
N THR A 81 8.60 -1.83 -7.28
CA THR A 81 7.96 -2.93 -6.57
C THR A 81 7.44 -3.96 -7.56
N SER A 82 8.36 -4.66 -8.24
CA SER A 82 8.02 -5.87 -9.00
C SER A 82 7.71 -7.05 -8.06
N ARG A 83 6.93 -6.81 -7.00
CA ARG A 83 6.42 -7.89 -6.15
C ARG A 83 5.19 -8.43 -6.84
N ASP A 84 5.41 -9.30 -7.81
CA ASP A 84 4.36 -10.17 -8.34
C ASP A 84 3.75 -10.92 -7.16
N ARG A 85 2.61 -10.43 -6.65
CA ARG A 85 1.87 -11.08 -5.56
C ARG A 85 1.13 -12.33 -6.05
N ARG A 86 1.07 -12.52 -7.37
CA ARG A 86 0.45 -13.66 -8.06
C ARG A 86 0.95 -15.02 -7.51
N PRO A 87 2.26 -15.32 -7.46
CA PRO A 87 2.75 -16.58 -6.89
C PRO A 87 2.37 -16.77 -5.42
N VAL A 88 2.42 -15.72 -4.60
CA VAL A 88 2.05 -15.80 -3.17
C VAL A 88 0.56 -16.11 -3.01
N ILE A 89 -0.30 -15.47 -3.81
CA ILE A 89 -1.75 -15.70 -3.79
C ILE A 89 -2.09 -17.11 -4.29
N ILE A 90 -1.45 -17.58 -5.36
CA ILE A 90 -1.68 -18.91 -5.93
C ILE A 90 -1.23 -20.00 -4.96
N VAL A 91 -0.03 -19.89 -4.38
CA VAL A 91 0.47 -20.88 -3.42
C VAL A 91 -0.39 -20.88 -2.16
N GLY A 92 -0.77 -19.70 -1.66
CA GLY A 92 -1.64 -19.58 -0.49
C GLY A 92 -3.01 -20.21 -0.70
N SER A 93 -3.63 -20.02 -1.87
CA SER A 93 -4.95 -20.59 -2.18
C SER A 93 -4.91 -22.12 -2.34
N VAL A 94 -3.87 -22.66 -2.99
CA VAL A 94 -3.69 -24.11 -3.14
C VAL A 94 -3.49 -24.79 -1.78
N LEU A 95 -2.66 -24.21 -0.90
CA LEU A 95 -2.43 -24.75 0.44
C LEU A 95 -3.70 -24.71 1.31
N ALA A 96 -4.48 -23.63 1.22
CA ALA A 96 -5.75 -23.51 1.94
C ALA A 96 -6.76 -24.58 1.48
N LEU A 97 -6.89 -24.78 0.16
CA LEU A 97 -7.77 -25.80 -0.41
C LEU A 97 -7.35 -27.22 0.02
N TYR A 98 -6.05 -27.51 -0.04
CA TYR A 98 -5.52 -28.80 0.41
C TYR A 98 -5.84 -29.07 1.89
N ALA A 99 -5.65 -28.07 2.77
CA ALA A 99 -5.95 -28.20 4.19
C ALA A 99 -7.44 -28.51 4.42
N VAL A 100 -8.35 -27.77 3.78
CA VAL A 100 -9.80 -27.98 3.89
C VAL A 100 -10.20 -29.37 3.38
N CYS A 101 -9.71 -29.78 2.21
CA CYS A 101 -10.01 -31.10 1.64
C CYS A 101 -9.51 -32.22 2.55
N SER A 102 -8.29 -32.13 3.09
CA SER A 102 -7.74 -33.13 4.01
C SER A 102 -8.57 -33.26 5.29
N PHE A 103 -9.05 -32.13 5.83
CA PHE A 103 -9.91 -32.12 7.01
C PHE A 103 -11.27 -32.78 6.73
N VAL A 104 -11.91 -32.45 5.61
CA VAL A 104 -13.19 -33.06 5.20
C VAL A 104 -13.03 -34.57 4.96
N VAL A 105 -11.95 -35.00 4.30
CA VAL A 105 -11.72 -36.42 4.05
C VAL A 105 -11.45 -37.18 5.37
N SER A 106 -10.64 -36.61 6.26
CA SER A 106 -10.34 -37.23 7.56
C SER A 106 -11.60 -37.39 8.44
N THR A 107 -12.48 -36.40 8.45
CA THR A 107 -13.75 -36.43 9.19
C THR A 107 -14.71 -37.43 8.57
N ALA A 108 -14.84 -37.47 7.23
CA ALA A 108 -15.64 -38.48 6.54
C ALA A 108 -15.16 -39.91 6.82
N ILE A 109 -13.84 -40.17 6.75
CA ILE A 109 -13.25 -41.48 7.07
C ILE A 109 -13.55 -41.86 8.53
N SER A 110 -13.43 -40.91 9.46
CA SER A 110 -13.69 -41.15 10.88
C SER A 110 -15.16 -41.52 11.13
N ILE A 111 -16.10 -40.82 10.48
CA ILE A 111 -17.54 -41.13 10.54
C ILE A 111 -17.84 -42.52 9.96
N VAL A 112 -17.27 -42.85 8.80
CA VAL A 112 -17.46 -44.17 8.18
C VAL A 112 -16.90 -45.28 9.07
N ARG A 113 -15.71 -45.09 9.65
CA ARG A 113 -15.11 -46.06 10.58
C ARG A 113 -15.93 -46.22 11.85
N TYR A 114 -16.42 -45.12 12.41
CA TYR A 114 -17.29 -45.13 13.58
C TYR A 114 -18.58 -45.91 13.29
N ASN A 115 -19.26 -45.60 12.18
CA ASN A 115 -20.48 -46.29 11.78
C ASN A 115 -20.25 -47.78 11.52
N ARG A 116 -19.14 -48.15 10.88
CA ARG A 116 -18.80 -49.57 10.65
C ARG A 116 -18.49 -50.33 11.93
N ARG A 117 -17.83 -49.70 12.91
CA ARG A 117 -17.61 -50.33 14.22
C ARG A 117 -18.91 -50.49 14.99
N PHE A 118 -19.73 -49.44 15.04
CA PHE A 118 -21.01 -49.49 15.75
C PHE A 118 -21.96 -50.56 15.19
N THR A 119 -22.07 -50.68 13.87
CA THR A 119 -22.90 -51.73 13.25
C THR A 119 -22.34 -53.13 13.52
N PHE A 120 -21.02 -53.32 13.45
CA PHE A 120 -20.39 -54.61 13.73
C PHE A 120 -20.55 -55.04 15.19
N ASP A 121 -20.35 -54.13 16.15
CA ASP A 121 -20.52 -54.40 17.58
C ASP A 121 -21.98 -54.75 17.91
N TRP A 122 -22.96 -54.06 17.29
CA TRP A 122 -24.38 -54.36 17.48
C TRP A 122 -24.80 -55.72 16.90
N VAL A 123 -24.24 -56.11 15.74
CA VAL A 123 -24.46 -57.45 15.15
C VAL A 123 -23.89 -58.56 16.03
N ILE A 124 -22.71 -58.37 16.63
CA ILE A 124 -22.15 -59.36 17.57
C ILE A 124 -22.99 -59.45 18.85
N LEU A 125 -23.41 -58.32 19.41
CA LEU A 125 -24.23 -58.30 20.62
C LEU A 125 -25.60 -58.97 20.41
N SER A 126 -26.22 -58.75 19.26
CA SER A 126 -27.49 -59.42 18.91
C SER A 126 -27.30 -60.93 18.69
N ALA A 127 -26.21 -61.36 18.03
CA ALA A 127 -25.91 -62.78 17.84
C ALA A 127 -25.64 -63.51 19.18
N THR A 128 -24.90 -62.88 20.10
CA THR A 128 -24.63 -63.46 21.43
C THR A 128 -25.87 -63.55 22.31
N GLN A 129 -26.78 -62.56 22.24
CA GLN A 129 -28.05 -62.62 22.97
C GLN A 129 -28.96 -63.76 22.47
N LEU A 130 -29.02 -64.00 21.15
CA LEU A 130 -29.78 -65.10 20.56
C LEU A 130 -29.25 -66.48 21.01
N ASP A 131 -27.93 -66.69 20.99
CA ASP A 131 -27.33 -67.96 21.48
C ASP A 131 -27.58 -68.18 22.99
N SER A 132 -27.50 -67.12 23.79
CA SER A 132 -27.77 -67.20 25.24
C SER A 132 -29.24 -67.45 25.60
N GLY A 133 -30.16 -67.02 24.74
CA GLY A 133 -31.60 -67.24 24.88
C GLY A 133 -32.01 -68.66 24.48
N ASP A 134 -31.37 -69.24 23.48
CA ASP A 134 -31.64 -70.59 23.00
C ASP A 134 -31.09 -71.65 23.98
N ARG A 135 -29.90 -71.41 24.55
CA ARG A 135 -29.28 -72.32 25.53
C ARG A 135 -30.08 -72.48 26.84
N ARG A 136 -30.86 -71.46 27.24
CA ARG A 136 -31.75 -71.54 28.42
C ARG A 136 -33.04 -72.33 28.17
N ARG A 137 -33.36 -72.67 26.93
CA ARG A 137 -34.60 -73.38 26.58
C ARG A 137 -34.45 -74.92 26.60
N TYR A 138 -33.23 -75.43 26.82
CA TYR A 138 -32.90 -76.87 26.81
C TYR A 138 -32.34 -77.43 28.13
N SER A 139 -32.41 -76.70 29.25
CA SER A 139 -32.06 -77.24 30.57
C SER A 139 -33.34 -77.52 31.36
N PHE A 140 -33.63 -78.80 31.54
CA PHE A 140 -34.69 -79.38 32.38
C PHE A 140 -34.51 -79.03 33.87
#